data_AF-A0A9X5BIJ6-F1
#
_entry.id   AF-A0A9X5BIJ6-F1
#
_cell.length_a   1.000
_cell.length_b   1.000
_cell.length_c   1.000
_cell.angle_alpha   90.00
_cell.angle_beta   90.00
_cell.angle_gamma   90.00
#
_symmetry.space_group_name_H-M   'P 1'
#
loop_
_entity.id
_entity.type
_entity.pdbx_description
1 polymer ?
#
loop_
_entity_poly.entity_id
_entity_poly.type
_entity_poly.pdbx_seq_one_letter_code
_entity_poly.pdbx_strand_id
1 'polypeptide(L)'
;MQHEKKKFIKLRFEEREDQIMGDKNNTNNNPFTGCTIVATGKLENFTRDDINSRIISLGATASNSVTHKTDYLICGAKPGSKLVKAKELGITVLTEQEFLKMIPA
;
A
#
# COMPACT_ATOMS: atom_id res chain seq x y z
N MET A 1 16.10 -19.64 -33.08
CA MET A 1 15.92 -19.94 -31.64
C MET A 1 16.86 -19.03 -30.86
N GLN A 2 16.43 -17.84 -30.45
CA GLN A 2 17.15 -16.99 -29.50
C GLN A 2 16.11 -16.26 -28.62
N HIS A 3 16.37 -16.35 -27.32
CA HIS A 3 15.50 -16.04 -26.21
C HIS A 3 15.25 -14.54 -26.01
N GLU A 4 14.04 -14.24 -25.53
CA GLU A 4 13.78 -13.38 -24.37
C GLU A 4 14.18 -11.89 -24.48
N LYS A 5 13.23 -11.07 -24.93
CA LYS A 5 13.15 -9.68 -24.49
C LYS A 5 11.83 -9.45 -23.77
N LYS A 6 11.78 -9.94 -22.52
CA LYS A 6 10.81 -9.51 -21.51
C LYS A 6 10.84 -7.97 -21.50
N LYS A 7 9.74 -7.39 -21.98
CA LYS A 7 9.55 -5.94 -22.09
C LYS A 7 9.26 -5.41 -20.70
N PHE A 8 10.33 -5.20 -19.93
CA PHE A 8 10.29 -4.66 -18.58
C PHE A 8 9.79 -3.21 -18.60
N ILE A 9 8.50 -3.09 -18.30
CA ILE A 9 7.89 -2.14 -17.35
C ILE A 9 8.59 -0.77 -17.27
N LYS A 10 8.24 0.13 -18.19
CA LYS A 10 8.46 1.57 -18.02
C LYS A 10 7.27 2.15 -17.26
N LEU A 11 7.21 1.92 -15.95
CA LEU A 11 6.32 2.69 -15.07
C LEU A 11 7.17 3.75 -14.37
N ARG A 12 7.11 4.96 -14.94
CA ARG A 12 7.59 6.19 -14.33
C ARG A 12 6.88 6.36 -12.99
N PHE A 13 7.58 6.09 -11.89
CA PHE A 13 7.07 6.36 -10.56
C PHE A 13 7.78 7.60 -10.06
N GLU A 14 7.05 8.70 -10.12
CA GLU A 14 7.46 10.01 -9.60
C GLU A 14 7.63 9.88 -8.09
N GLU A 15 8.87 9.92 -7.61
CA GLU A 15 9.19 10.14 -6.21
C GLU A 15 8.87 11.61 -5.89
N ARG A 16 7.64 11.85 -5.42
CA ARG A 16 7.31 13.03 -4.63
C ARG A 16 6.91 12.51 -3.27
N GLU A 17 7.77 12.73 -2.29
CA GLU A 17 7.53 12.39 -0.89
C GLU A 17 6.39 13.27 -0.36
N ASP A 18 5.24 12.66 -0.04
CA ASP A 18 4.18 13.36 0.67
C ASP A 18 4.42 13.22 2.17
N GLN A 19 4.74 14.36 2.77
CA GLN A 19 5.06 14.54 4.17
C GLN A 19 3.77 14.49 4.99
N ILE A 20 3.46 13.34 5.59
CA ILE A 20 2.36 13.23 6.56
C ILE A 20 2.93 12.76 7.90
N MET A 21 2.95 13.69 8.85
CA MET A 21 3.31 13.50 10.25
C MET A 21 2.09 12.94 10.99
N GLY A 22 2.16 11.69 11.47
CA GLY A 22 1.13 11.07 12.29
C GLY A 22 1.45 11.18 13.78
N ASP A 23 0.54 11.84 14.52
CA ASP A 23 0.60 12.11 15.95
C ASP A 23 0.70 10.83 16.80
N LYS A 24 1.69 10.78 17.70
CA LYS A 24 2.05 9.62 18.55
C LYS A 24 1.18 9.51 19.81
N ASN A 25 -0.14 9.40 19.71
CA ASN A 25 -0.98 9.15 20.89
C ASN A 25 -2.24 8.34 20.58
N ASN A 26 -2.10 7.02 20.45
CA ASN A 26 -3.20 6.15 20.88
C ASN A 26 -2.72 4.74 21.29
N THR A 27 -3.09 4.35 22.50
CA THR A 27 -2.90 3.06 23.15
C THR A 27 -3.79 1.99 22.52
N ASN A 28 -3.59 1.71 21.25
CA ASN A 28 -4.10 0.52 20.59
C ASN A 28 -2.90 -0.17 19.94
N ASN A 29 -2.75 -1.47 20.14
CA ASN A 29 -1.64 -2.24 19.57
C ASN A 29 -1.96 -2.51 18.10
N ASN A 30 -1.89 -1.50 17.23
CA ASN A 30 -2.14 -1.66 15.80
C ASN A 30 -0.84 -2.11 15.10
N PRO A 31 -0.84 -3.22 14.34
CA PRO A 31 0.36 -3.71 13.65
C PRO A 31 0.84 -2.80 12.50
N PHE A 32 0.04 -1.79 12.16
CA PHE A 32 0.29 -0.86 11.07
C PHE A 32 0.94 0.45 11.53
N THR A 33 1.03 0.70 12.84
CA THR A 33 1.55 1.96 13.38
C THR A 33 2.99 2.18 12.95
N GLY A 34 3.28 3.32 12.30
CA GLY A 34 4.60 3.67 11.79
C GLY A 34 5.02 2.93 10.51
N CYS A 35 4.18 2.04 9.98
CA CYS A 35 4.42 1.38 8.69
C CYS A 35 3.93 2.25 7.52
N THR A 36 4.50 2.03 6.34
CA THR A 36 4.04 2.67 5.11
C THR A 36 3.13 1.74 4.33
N ILE A 37 1.90 2.18 4.05
CA ILE A 37 0.87 1.41 3.37
C ILE A 37 0.51 2.10 2.06
N VAL A 38 0.47 1.34 0.97
CA VAL A 38 0.10 1.84 -0.35
C VAL A 38 -1.18 1.18 -0.82
N ALA A 39 -2.18 1.94 -1.24
CA ALA A 39 -3.41 1.38 -1.83
C ALA A 39 -3.36 1.41 -3.37
N THR A 40 -3.71 0.29 -4.01
CA THR A 40 -3.78 0.17 -5.48
C THR A 40 -4.99 -0.64 -5.94
N GLY A 41 -5.51 -0.30 -7.12
CA GLY A 41 -6.69 -0.93 -7.71
C GLY A 41 -7.98 -0.13 -7.44
N LYS A 42 -9.10 -0.67 -7.91
CA LYS A 42 -10.43 -0.17 -7.61
C LYS A 42 -10.93 -0.87 -6.36
N LEU A 43 -11.04 -0.12 -5.28
CA LEU A 43 -11.62 -0.59 -4.03
C LEU A 43 -13.14 -0.63 -4.23
N GLU A 44 -13.75 -1.81 -4.05
CA GLU A 44 -15.20 -1.97 -4.21
C GLU A 44 -15.93 -1.76 -2.88
N ASN A 45 -15.24 -1.98 -1.76
CA ASN A 45 -15.81 -1.87 -0.42
C ASN A 45 -15.41 -0.55 0.26
N PHE A 46 -14.32 0.08 -0.19
CA PHE A 46 -13.83 1.35 0.34
C PHE A 46 -13.71 2.42 -0.74
N THR A 47 -13.95 3.68 -0.38
CA THR A 47 -13.45 4.77 -1.21
C THR A 47 -11.95 4.95 -0.97
N ARG A 48 -11.26 5.59 -1.92
CA ARG A 48 -9.83 5.91 -1.76
C ARG A 48 -9.57 6.81 -0.55
N ASP A 49 -10.55 7.64 -0.20
CA ASP A 49 -10.48 8.53 0.95
C ASP A 49 -10.64 7.76 2.26
N ASP A 50 -11.67 6.88 2.34
CA ASP A 50 -11.91 6.05 3.52
C ASP A 50 -10.69 5.22 3.90
N ILE A 51 -10.05 4.57 2.92
CA ILE A 51 -8.91 3.71 3.21
C ILE A 51 -7.68 4.50 3.65
N ASN A 52 -7.43 5.66 3.03
CA ASN A 52 -6.33 6.54 3.41
C ASN A 52 -6.56 7.07 4.83
N SER A 53 -7.78 7.53 5.12
CA SER A 53 -8.19 7.97 6.45
C SER A 53 -8.00 6.86 7.49
N ARG A 54 -8.36 5.62 7.14
CA ARG A 54 -8.16 4.47 8.03
C ARG A 54 -6.68 4.17 8.27
N ILE A 55 -5.85 4.17 7.23
CA ILE A 55 -4.39 4.00 7.35
C ILE A 55 -3.81 5.07 8.29
N ILE A 56 -4.15 6.34 8.06
CA ILE A 56 -3.68 7.47 8.88
C ILE A 56 -4.20 7.35 10.32
N SER A 57 -5.46 6.96 10.51
CA SER A 57 -6.07 6.76 11.82
C SER A 57 -5.42 5.63 12.63
N LEU A 58 -4.76 4.67 11.97
CA LEU A 58 -3.99 3.61 12.63
C LEU A 58 -2.57 4.04 12.95
N GLY A 59 -2.19 5.30 12.68
CA GLY A 59 -0.84 5.80 12.82
C GLY A 59 0.11 5.29 11.73
N ALA A 60 -0.43 4.79 10.62
CA ALA A 60 0.33 4.35 9.45
C ALA A 60 0.39 5.47 8.40
N THR A 61 1.38 5.41 7.51
CA THR A 61 1.56 6.41 6.44
C THR A 61 0.94 5.91 5.15
N ALA A 62 -0.08 6.61 4.63
CA ALA A 62 -0.65 6.33 3.32
C ALA A 62 0.25 6.91 2.22
N SER A 63 0.84 6.05 1.39
CA SER A 63 1.66 6.47 0.25
C SER A 63 1.02 6.03 -1.06
N ASN A 64 1.25 6.79 -2.14
CA ASN A 64 0.79 6.43 -3.47
C ASN A 64 1.84 5.62 -4.26
N SER A 65 3.04 5.45 -3.69
CA SER A 65 4.21 4.88 -4.37
C SER A 65 4.71 3.62 -3.70
N VAL A 66 4.80 2.53 -4.47
CA VAL A 66 5.43 1.30 -4.00
C VAL A 66 6.95 1.46 -4.04
N THR A 67 7.53 1.61 -2.85
CA THR A 67 8.98 1.78 -2.62
C THR A 67 9.50 0.70 -1.66
N HIS A 68 10.81 0.57 -1.51
CA HIS A 68 11.40 -0.33 -0.50
C HIS A 68 11.03 0.00 0.94
N LYS A 69 10.54 1.22 1.20
CA LYS A 69 10.03 1.65 2.51
C LYS A 69 8.58 1.23 2.75
N THR A 70 7.90 0.69 1.73
CA THR A 70 6.50 0.24 1.83
C THR A 70 6.45 -1.14 2.47
N ASP A 71 5.77 -1.25 3.61
CA ASP A 71 5.61 -2.52 4.32
C ASP A 71 4.41 -3.30 3.77
N TYR A 72 3.33 -2.59 3.45
CA TYR A 72 2.06 -3.18 3.02
C TYR A 72 1.50 -2.54 1.75
N LEU A 73 0.97 -3.36 0.85
CA LEU A 73 0.23 -2.93 -0.33
C LEU A 73 -1.23 -3.41 -0.23
N ILE A 74 -2.18 -2.50 -0.12
CA ILE A 74 -3.60 -2.83 -0.23
C ILE A 74 -3.96 -2.95 -1.72
N CYS A 75 -4.43 -4.13 -2.09
CA CYS A 75 -4.84 -4.54 -3.42
C CYS A 75 -6.38 -4.61 -3.48
N GLY A 76 -7.00 -3.71 -4.24
CA GLY A 76 -8.40 -3.79 -4.65
C GLY A 76 -8.60 -4.54 -5.96
N ALA A 77 -9.80 -4.44 -6.54
CA ALA A 77 -10.12 -5.01 -7.84
C ALA A 77 -9.19 -4.44 -8.94
N LYS A 78 -8.48 -5.34 -9.64
CA LYS A 78 -7.47 -5.03 -10.68
C LYS A 78 -6.32 -4.14 -10.19
N PRO A 79 -5.41 -4.65 -9.36
CA PRO A 79 -4.30 -3.88 -8.77
C PRO A 79 -3.19 -3.47 -9.78
N GLY A 80 -3.26 -3.98 -11.02
CA GLY A 80 -2.42 -3.55 -12.15
C GLY A 80 -0.91 -3.69 -11.90
N SER A 81 -0.14 -2.80 -12.52
CA SER A 81 1.34 -2.82 -12.50
C SER A 81 1.98 -2.59 -11.12
N LYS A 82 1.22 -2.11 -10.12
CA LYS A 82 1.74 -1.90 -8.76
C LYS A 82 1.84 -3.19 -7.96
N LEU A 83 0.95 -4.17 -8.20
CA LEU A 83 1.05 -5.49 -7.59
C LEU A 83 2.30 -6.23 -8.07
N VAL A 84 2.63 -6.10 -9.35
CA VAL A 84 3.85 -6.71 -9.92
C VAL A 84 5.07 -6.14 -9.19
N LYS A 85 5.18 -4.81 -9.08
CA LYS A 85 6.28 -4.15 -8.37
C LYS A 85 6.34 -4.54 -6.89
N ALA A 86 5.20 -4.62 -6.20
CA ALA A 86 5.18 -5.05 -4.79
C ALA A 86 5.66 -6.50 -4.62
N LYS A 87 5.25 -7.41 -5.51
CA LYS A 87 5.74 -8.79 -5.51
C LYS A 87 7.23 -8.88 -5.81
N GLU A 88 7.74 -8.08 -6.75
CA GLU A 88 9.17 -8.00 -7.07
C GLU A 88 10.00 -7.48 -5.89
N LEU A 89 9.45 -6.53 -5.12
CA LEU A 89 10.10 -5.96 -3.94
C LEU A 89 9.91 -6.80 -2.67
N GLY A 90 9.09 -7.85 -2.70
CA GLY A 90 8.78 -8.69 -1.54
C GLY A 90 7.85 -8.03 -0.51
N ILE A 91 7.04 -7.06 -0.94
CA ILE A 91 6.11 -6.32 -0.08
C ILE A 91 4.85 -7.15 0.19
N THR A 92 4.35 -7.10 1.42
CA THR A 92 3.15 -7.85 1.81
C THR A 92 1.92 -7.24 1.15
N VAL A 93 1.23 -8.01 0.31
CA VAL A 93 0.01 -7.56 -0.35
C VAL A 93 -1.21 -8.00 0.46
N LEU A 94 -2.03 -7.04 0.86
CA LEU A 94 -3.25 -7.23 1.62
C LEU A 94 -4.46 -6.87 0.77
N THR A 95 -5.61 -7.50 1.01
CA THR A 95 -6.88 -7.01 0.45
C THR A 95 -7.54 -6.05 1.43
N GLU A 96 -8.55 -5.31 0.98
CA GLU A 96 -9.40 -4.47 1.85
C GLU A 96 -9.90 -5.24 3.08
N GLN A 97 -10.35 -6.48 2.87
CA GLN A 97 -10.87 -7.33 3.94
C GLN A 97 -9.77 -7.77 4.91
N GLU A 98 -8.59 -8.12 4.41
CA GLU A 98 -7.47 -8.53 5.26
C GLU A 98 -6.93 -7.36 6.08
N PHE A 99 -6.88 -6.16 5.48
CA PHE A 99 -6.56 -4.94 6.20
C PHE A 99 -7.54 -4.71 7.35
N LEU A 100 -8.85 -4.79 7.10
CA LEU A 100 -9.86 -4.67 8.16
C LEU A 100 -9.74 -5.74 9.26
N LYS A 101 -9.47 -6.99 8.89
CA LYS A 101 -9.31 -8.09 9.87
C LYS A 101 -8.14 -7.89 10.81
N MET A 102 -7.08 -7.22 10.35
CA MET A 102 -5.89 -6.95 11.15
C MET A 102 -6.03 -5.70 12.03
N ILE A 103 -7.08 -4.90 11.84
CA ILE A 103 -7.38 -3.78 12.71
C ILE A 103 -8.18 -4.33 13.91
N PRO A 104 -7.67 -4.22 15.15
CA PRO A 104 -8.46 -4.52 16.33
C PRO A 104 -9.63 -3.53 16.43
N ALA A 105 -10.81 -4.06 16.76
CA ALA A 105 -12.07 -3.31 16.87
C ALA A 105 -12.08 -2.33 18.05
#